data_AF-A0A6I1QWV7-F1
#
_entry.id   AF-A0A6I1QWV7-F1
#
_cell.length_a   1.000
_cell.length_b   1.000
_cell.length_c   1.000
_cell.angle_alpha   90.00
_cell.angle_beta   90.00
_cell.angle_gamma   90.00
#
_symmetry.space_group_name_H-M   'P 1'
#
loop_
_entity.id
_entity.type
_entity.pdbx_description
1 polymer ?
#
loop_
_entity_poly.entity_id
_entity_poly.type
_entity_poly.pdbx_seq_one_letter_code
_entity_poly.pdbx_strand_id
1 'polypeptide(L)'
;MVTISSIVSQDFAQRQVRNGWISAVIVLCFLLFFCLLGLSVDYIYFDAFTIHGPPVPIATLVALAFSAGVTFTAYTQGSKLILASVAAENLDIEIPEHRELHNIVTEMALASGCRMPKVYVTYDPAPNAFATGQDEKAAAICVTTGLLTLLGREETQGVVAHEMAHIRNNDTLVMMLISILLGGVVLLSDWAQRSILGSRPVRRAGSSHALLAIPALLLIVISPLISRMLAMAVSRQREYLADATAVEFTRNPLSLAKALEKIRDAALPFQKATRGTAHLFFSNPLRRRIDDRDGRLADLLSSHPPINRRIMLLYQMAGLPGQAERLKVAEINVQGAG
;
A
#
# COMPACT_ATOMS: atom_id res chain seq x y z
N MET A 1 20.72 14.74 -5.85
CA MET A 1 20.94 14.76 -4.38
C MET A 1 19.72 15.43 -3.77
N VAL A 2 18.84 14.69 -3.11
CA VAL A 2 17.67 15.30 -2.45
C VAL A 2 18.18 15.93 -1.16
N THR A 3 18.20 17.26 -1.10
CA THR A 3 18.57 18.02 0.10
C THR A 3 17.35 18.21 0.99
N ILE A 4 17.53 18.22 2.32
CA ILE A 4 16.45 18.41 3.31
C ILE A 4 15.61 19.66 2.99
N SER A 5 16.26 20.74 2.52
CA SER A 5 15.60 21.98 2.08
C SER A 5 14.60 21.77 0.91
N SER A 6 14.88 20.86 -0.02
CA SER A 6 13.98 20.58 -1.16
C SER A 6 12.76 19.72 -0.79
N ILE A 7 12.81 19.03 0.36
CA ILE A 7 11.72 18.18 0.86
C ILE A 7 10.67 19.05 1.58
N VAL A 8 11.13 20.04 2.35
CA VAL A 8 10.30 20.94 3.17
C VAL A 8 9.61 22.03 2.34
N SER A 9 10.12 22.36 1.15
CA SER A 9 9.61 23.46 0.32
C SER A 9 8.38 23.12 -0.54
N GLN A 10 7.76 21.94 -0.40
CA GLN A 10 6.53 21.63 -1.14
C GLN A 10 5.31 22.04 -0.33
N ASP A 11 4.57 23.00 -0.87
CA ASP A 11 3.31 23.46 -0.31
C ASP A 11 2.31 22.30 -0.18
N PHE A 12 1.73 22.18 1.01
CA PHE A 12 0.73 21.18 1.37
C PHE A 12 -0.42 21.14 0.37
N ALA A 13 -0.90 22.32 -0.04
CA ALA A 13 -1.99 22.45 -0.99
C ALA A 13 -1.65 21.85 -2.36
N GLN A 14 -0.42 22.07 -2.84
CA GLN A 14 0.05 21.49 -4.11
C GLN A 14 0.11 19.97 -4.06
N ARG A 15 0.45 19.39 -2.90
CA ARG A 15 0.45 17.93 -2.71
C ARG A 15 -0.95 17.35 -2.70
N GLN A 16 -1.90 18.02 -2.05
CA GLN A 16 -3.29 17.58 -2.05
C GLN A 16 -3.85 17.56 -3.48
N VAL A 17 -3.56 18.59 -4.28
CA VAL A 17 -3.92 18.62 -5.71
C VAL A 17 -3.24 17.49 -6.48
N ARG A 18 -1.92 17.30 -6.28
CA ARG A 18 -1.17 16.22 -6.94
C ARG A 18 -1.71 14.84 -6.60
N ASN A 19 -2.06 14.58 -5.34
CA ASN A 19 -2.64 13.32 -4.89
C ASN A 19 -4.05 13.10 -5.45
N GLY A 20 -4.83 14.17 -5.58
CA GLY A 20 -6.10 14.14 -6.32
C GLY A 20 -5.92 13.72 -7.77
N TRP A 21 -4.96 14.33 -8.49
CA TRP A 21 -4.61 13.96 -9.86
C TRP A 21 -4.13 12.52 -9.98
N ILE A 22 -3.24 12.07 -9.09
CA ILE A 22 -2.76 10.68 -9.09
C ILE A 22 -3.91 9.71 -8.85
N SER A 23 -4.80 10.01 -7.90
CA SER A 23 -5.99 9.20 -7.65
C SER A 23 -6.89 9.12 -8.88
N ALA A 24 -7.13 10.24 -9.56
CA ALA A 24 -7.92 10.29 -10.79
C ALA A 24 -7.28 9.47 -11.92
N VAL A 25 -5.95 9.55 -12.08
CA VAL A 25 -5.22 8.74 -13.06
C VAL A 25 -5.32 7.25 -12.75
N ILE A 26 -5.20 6.85 -11.48
CA ILE A 26 -5.35 5.43 -11.07
C ILE A 26 -6.76 4.93 -11.41
N VAL A 27 -7.79 5.70 -11.08
CA VAL A 27 -9.18 5.36 -11.41
C VAL A 27 -9.38 5.27 -12.92
N LEU A 28 -8.87 6.24 -13.69
CA LEU A 28 -8.97 6.23 -15.15
C LEU A 28 -8.28 5.00 -15.75
N CYS A 29 -7.07 4.67 -15.30
CA CYS A 29 -6.36 3.47 -15.74
C CYS A 29 -7.13 2.19 -15.42
N PHE A 30 -7.76 2.12 -14.25
CA PHE A 30 -8.60 0.98 -13.87
C PHE A 30 -9.84 0.85 -14.76
N LEU A 31 -10.55 1.95 -15.02
CA LEU A 31 -11.70 1.96 -15.93
C LEU A 31 -11.30 1.59 -17.36
N LEU A 32 -10.19 2.14 -17.87
CA LEU A 32 -9.65 1.80 -19.18
C LEU A 32 -9.26 0.33 -19.28
N PHE A 33 -8.67 -0.23 -18.23
CA PHE A 33 -8.35 -1.65 -18.16
C PHE A 33 -9.61 -2.53 -18.32
N PHE A 34 -10.68 -2.24 -17.58
CA PHE A 34 -11.94 -2.97 -17.71
C PHE A 34 -12.67 -2.71 -19.03
N CYS A 35 -12.53 -1.51 -19.60
CA CYS A 35 -13.02 -1.20 -20.95
C CYS A 35 -12.35 -2.09 -21.99
N LEU A 36 -11.01 -2.18 -21.98
CA LEU A 36 -10.25 -3.02 -22.91
C LEU A 36 -10.56 -4.51 -22.72
N LEU A 37 -10.71 -4.95 -21.48
CA LEU A 37 -11.09 -6.33 -21.16
C LEU A 37 -12.50 -6.64 -21.69
N GLY A 38 -13.46 -5.72 -21.48
CA GLY A 38 -14.81 -5.84 -22.01
C GLY A 38 -14.87 -5.87 -23.53
N LEU A 39 -14.15 -4.97 -24.21
CA LEU A 39 -14.07 -4.92 -25.67
C LEU A 39 -13.45 -6.20 -26.25
N SER A 40 -12.46 -6.76 -25.56
CA SER A 40 -11.85 -8.04 -25.95
C SER A 40 -12.88 -9.17 -25.89
N VAL A 41 -13.73 -9.18 -24.87
CA VAL A 41 -14.81 -10.17 -24.75
C VAL A 41 -15.91 -9.93 -25.80
N ASP A 42 -16.34 -8.69 -26.01
CA ASP A 42 -17.34 -8.38 -27.03
C ASP A 42 -16.89 -8.78 -28.43
N TYR A 43 -15.63 -8.49 -28.79
CA TYR A 43 -15.06 -8.84 -30.08
C TYR A 43 -14.92 -10.35 -30.29
N ILE A 44 -14.41 -11.09 -29.29
CA ILE A 44 -14.11 -12.53 -29.44
C ILE A 44 -15.39 -13.39 -29.34
N TYR A 45 -16.34 -13.01 -28.49
CA TYR A 45 -17.45 -13.90 -28.08
C TYR A 45 -18.79 -13.52 -28.69
N PHE A 46 -19.04 -12.22 -28.83
CA PHE A 46 -20.31 -11.71 -29.34
C PHE A 46 -20.21 -11.26 -30.79
N ASP A 47 -19.02 -11.37 -31.39
CA ASP A 47 -18.71 -10.87 -32.73
C ASP A 47 -19.11 -9.40 -32.90
N ALA A 48 -19.07 -8.65 -31.78
CA ALA A 48 -19.46 -7.25 -31.74
C ALA A 48 -18.57 -6.44 -32.69
N PHE A 49 -19.14 -5.41 -33.31
CA PHE A 49 -18.49 -4.59 -34.35
C PHE A 49 -18.32 -5.30 -35.72
N THR A 50 -18.88 -6.49 -35.91
CA THR A 50 -19.06 -7.10 -37.25
C THR A 50 -20.50 -6.95 -37.75
N ILE A 51 -20.73 -7.34 -39.01
CA ILE A 51 -22.06 -7.28 -39.67
C ILE A 51 -23.08 -8.23 -38.97
N HIS A 52 -22.59 -9.24 -38.25
CA HIS A 52 -23.44 -10.28 -37.63
C HIS A 52 -23.58 -10.14 -36.11
N GLY A 53 -22.79 -9.27 -35.47
CA GLY A 53 -22.81 -9.06 -34.03
C GLY A 53 -23.89 -8.06 -33.56
N PRO A 54 -24.16 -8.02 -32.25
CA PRO A 54 -25.02 -7.01 -31.66
C PRO A 54 -24.38 -5.62 -31.82
N PRO A 55 -25.17 -4.56 -32.08
CA PRO A 55 -24.65 -3.21 -32.30
C PRO A 55 -24.12 -2.54 -31.01
N VAL A 56 -24.38 -3.13 -29.85
CA VAL A 56 -23.99 -2.61 -28.54
C VAL A 56 -23.00 -3.57 -27.86
N PRO A 57 -21.86 -3.09 -27.35
CA PRO A 57 -20.87 -3.91 -26.67
C PRO A 57 -21.33 -4.24 -25.22
N ILE A 58 -22.13 -5.29 -25.07
CA ILE A 58 -22.78 -5.65 -23.80
C ILE A 58 -21.75 -5.98 -22.72
N ALA A 59 -20.70 -6.76 -23.03
CA ALA A 59 -19.69 -7.16 -22.06
C ALA A 59 -18.88 -5.94 -21.56
N THR A 60 -18.60 -4.99 -22.44
CA THR A 60 -17.95 -3.71 -22.11
C THR A 60 -18.80 -2.87 -21.18
N LEU A 61 -20.10 -2.75 -21.44
CA LEU A 61 -21.02 -2.02 -20.55
C LEU A 61 -21.08 -2.66 -19.15
N VAL A 62 -21.13 -3.99 -19.09
CA VAL A 62 -21.11 -4.72 -17.80
C VAL A 62 -19.77 -4.53 -17.07
N ALA A 63 -18.64 -4.64 -17.78
CA ALA A 63 -17.30 -4.44 -17.20
C ALA A 63 -17.09 -2.99 -16.70
N LEU A 64 -17.59 -2.00 -17.43
CA LEU A 64 -17.57 -0.59 -17.02
C LEU A 64 -18.48 -0.34 -15.82
N ALA A 65 -19.71 -0.87 -15.82
CA ALA A 65 -20.61 -0.76 -14.67
C ALA A 65 -20.01 -1.39 -13.41
N PHE A 66 -19.39 -2.57 -13.56
CA PHE A 66 -18.68 -3.25 -12.49
C PHE A 66 -17.51 -2.42 -11.96
N SER A 67 -16.61 -1.96 -12.84
CA SER A 67 -15.43 -1.19 -12.44
C SER A 67 -15.77 0.17 -11.84
N ALA A 68 -16.81 0.84 -12.35
CA ALA A 68 -17.36 2.05 -11.74
C ALA A 68 -17.94 1.77 -10.35
N GLY A 69 -18.68 0.67 -10.19
CA GLY A 69 -19.20 0.20 -8.90
C GLY A 69 -18.10 -0.07 -7.88
N VAL A 70 -17.05 -0.80 -8.27
CA VAL A 70 -15.88 -1.07 -7.42
C VAL A 70 -15.15 0.22 -7.05
N THR A 71 -14.98 1.15 -7.99
CA THR A 71 -14.34 2.43 -7.71
C THR A 71 -15.17 3.28 -6.75
N PHE A 72 -16.49 3.30 -6.93
CA PHE A 72 -17.41 4.00 -6.04
C PHE A 72 -17.39 3.43 -4.61
N THR A 73 -17.37 2.11 -4.46
CA THR A 73 -17.25 1.47 -3.15
C THR A 73 -15.87 1.67 -2.54
N ALA A 74 -14.80 1.65 -3.34
CA ALA A 74 -13.44 1.93 -2.88
C ALA A 74 -13.32 3.37 -2.34
N TYR A 75 -13.93 4.35 -3.01
CA TYR A 75 -13.91 5.74 -2.56
C TYR A 75 -14.72 5.94 -1.28
N THR A 76 -15.96 5.44 -1.24
CA THR A 76 -16.91 5.71 -0.14
C THR A 76 -16.73 4.82 1.10
N GLN A 77 -16.25 3.59 0.91
CA GLN A 77 -16.19 2.54 1.93
C GLN A 77 -14.81 1.88 2.03
N GLY A 78 -13.80 2.42 1.33
CA GLY A 78 -12.51 1.75 1.21
C GLY A 78 -11.78 1.51 2.52
N SER A 79 -11.85 2.46 3.46
CA SER A 79 -11.23 2.28 4.78
C SER A 79 -11.84 1.10 5.53
N LYS A 80 -13.16 0.91 5.44
CA LYS A 80 -13.87 -0.24 6.04
C LYS A 80 -13.45 -1.55 5.38
N LEU A 81 -13.31 -1.58 4.05
CA LEU A 81 -12.87 -2.76 3.32
C LEU A 81 -11.45 -3.18 3.72
N ILE A 82 -10.53 -2.21 3.83
CA ILE A 82 -9.14 -2.48 4.26
C ILE A 82 -9.11 -2.95 5.71
N LEU A 83 -9.78 -2.26 6.63
CA LEU A 83 -9.84 -2.65 8.04
C LEU A 83 -10.45 -4.05 8.21
N ALA A 84 -11.51 -4.38 7.46
CA ALA A 84 -12.09 -5.71 7.45
C ALA A 84 -11.12 -6.77 6.91
N SER A 85 -10.33 -6.44 5.88
CA SER A 85 -9.37 -7.38 5.27
C SER A 85 -8.26 -7.83 6.23
N VAL A 86 -7.95 -7.01 7.24
CA VAL A 86 -6.95 -7.33 8.27
C VAL A 86 -7.59 -7.75 9.60
N ALA A 87 -8.91 -7.96 9.64
CA ALA A 87 -9.66 -8.24 10.86
C ALA A 87 -9.34 -7.22 11.98
N ALA A 88 -9.39 -5.94 11.64
CA ALA A 88 -9.16 -4.86 12.59
C ALA A 88 -10.34 -4.75 13.58
N GLU A 89 -10.01 -4.64 14.86
CA GLU A 89 -10.95 -4.49 15.96
C GLU A 89 -10.84 -3.10 16.59
N ASN A 90 -11.94 -2.64 17.18
CA ASN A 90 -11.93 -1.37 17.89
C ASN A 90 -11.00 -1.45 19.11
N LEU A 91 -10.44 -0.30 19.45
CA LEU A 91 -9.59 -0.17 20.61
C LEU A 91 -10.38 -0.39 21.92
N ASP A 92 -9.84 -1.25 22.79
CA ASP A 92 -10.38 -1.48 24.13
C ASP A 92 -9.55 -0.70 25.18
N ILE A 93 -10.12 0.37 25.75
CA ILE A 93 -9.43 1.28 26.68
C ILE A 93 -9.19 0.65 28.06
N GLU A 94 -9.81 -0.50 28.35
CA GLU A 94 -9.52 -1.27 29.56
C GLU A 94 -8.12 -1.90 29.52
N ILE A 95 -7.62 -2.19 28.32
CA ILE A 95 -6.29 -2.75 28.08
C ILE A 95 -5.24 -1.61 28.14
N PRO A 96 -4.19 -1.69 29.00
CA PRO A 96 -3.20 -0.63 29.16
C PRO A 96 -2.50 -0.22 27.86
N GLU A 97 -2.10 -1.18 27.02
CA GLU A 97 -1.40 -0.97 25.76
C GLU A 97 -2.29 -0.23 24.75
N HIS A 98 -3.58 -0.57 24.73
CA HIS A 98 -4.57 0.09 23.90
C HIS A 98 -4.82 1.52 24.37
N ARG A 99 -4.92 1.75 25.67
CA ARG A 99 -5.02 3.10 26.25
C ARG A 99 -3.78 3.94 25.93
N GLU A 100 -2.60 3.36 26.00
CA GLU A 100 -1.36 4.03 25.61
C GLU A 100 -1.40 4.43 24.13
N LEU A 101 -1.80 3.50 23.24
CA LEU A 101 -1.96 3.79 21.82
C LEU A 101 -2.97 4.92 21.57
N HIS A 102 -4.12 4.91 22.27
CA HIS A 102 -5.11 6.00 22.19
C HIS A 102 -4.49 7.35 22.53
N ASN A 103 -3.71 7.41 23.61
CA ASN A 103 -3.06 8.64 24.06
C ASN A 103 -2.01 9.12 23.05
N ILE A 104 -1.20 8.19 22.53
CA ILE A 104 -0.21 8.50 21.49
C ILE A 104 -0.90 9.08 20.24
N VAL A 105 -1.97 8.45 19.75
CA VAL A 105 -2.69 8.95 18.56
C VAL A 105 -3.32 10.32 18.85
N THR A 106 -3.83 10.53 20.06
CA THR A 106 -4.37 11.84 20.49
C THR A 106 -3.28 12.91 20.46
N GLU A 107 -2.11 12.63 21.01
CA GLU A 107 -0.95 13.54 21.01
C GLU A 107 -0.51 13.87 19.59
N MET A 108 -0.45 12.88 18.70
CA MET A 108 -0.04 13.09 17.32
C MET A 108 -1.11 13.81 16.49
N ALA A 109 -2.39 13.63 16.79
CA ALA A 109 -3.48 14.45 16.22
C ALA A 109 -3.30 15.92 16.61
N LEU A 110 -3.02 16.21 17.88
CA LEU A 110 -2.74 17.57 18.35
C LEU A 110 -1.49 18.16 17.70
N ALA A 111 -0.38 17.42 17.68
CA ALA A 111 0.89 17.89 17.11
C ALA A 111 0.80 18.13 15.59
N SER A 112 0.07 17.27 14.87
CA SER A 112 -0.14 17.40 13.42
C SER A 112 -1.22 18.42 13.06
N GLY A 113 -2.03 18.89 14.00
CA GLY A 113 -3.18 19.76 13.73
C GLY A 113 -4.31 19.06 12.94
N CYS A 114 -4.24 17.74 12.79
CA CYS A 114 -5.29 16.94 12.16
C CYS A 114 -6.35 16.54 13.18
N ARG A 115 -7.55 16.21 12.69
CA ARG A 115 -8.58 15.54 13.48
C ARG A 115 -8.06 14.20 13.98
N MET A 116 -8.52 13.81 15.16
CA MET A 116 -8.19 12.51 15.73
C MET A 116 -8.77 11.40 14.83
N PRO A 117 -7.93 10.54 14.23
CA PRO A 117 -8.41 9.44 13.42
C PRO A 117 -8.99 8.34 14.31
N LYS A 118 -9.80 7.46 13.71
CA LYS A 118 -10.25 6.24 14.39
C LYS A 118 -9.06 5.31 14.62
N VAL A 119 -9.00 4.66 15.77
CA VAL A 119 -7.88 3.78 16.13
C VAL A 119 -8.38 2.35 16.21
N TYR A 120 -7.65 1.46 15.55
CA TYR A 120 -7.92 0.03 15.50
C TYR A 120 -6.68 -0.77 15.87
N VAL A 121 -6.92 -1.97 16.39
CA VAL A 121 -5.87 -2.96 16.64
C VAL A 121 -6.17 -4.21 15.81
N THR A 122 -5.13 -4.84 15.26
CA THR A 122 -5.26 -6.18 14.68
C THR A 122 -4.32 -7.14 15.39
N TYR A 123 -4.85 -8.33 15.70
CA TYR A 123 -4.09 -9.40 16.34
C TYR A 123 -3.20 -10.09 15.31
N ASP A 124 -1.93 -9.72 15.27
CA ASP A 124 -0.89 -10.34 14.45
C ASP A 124 0.47 -10.11 15.14
N PRO A 125 1.31 -11.14 15.31
CA PRO A 125 2.61 -11.01 15.96
C PRO A 125 3.64 -10.24 15.14
N ALA A 126 3.44 -10.07 13.83
CA ALA A 126 4.37 -9.31 13.01
C ALA A 126 4.18 -7.80 13.23
N PRO A 127 5.25 -7.06 13.62
CA PRO A 127 5.15 -5.68 14.02
C PRO A 127 4.91 -4.76 12.82
N ASN A 128 3.71 -4.18 12.75
CA ASN A 128 3.31 -3.26 11.71
C ASN A 128 2.24 -2.25 12.17
N ALA A 129 2.06 -1.22 11.34
CA ALA A 129 0.97 -0.26 11.42
C ALA A 129 0.62 0.24 10.00
N PHE A 130 -0.55 0.85 9.83
CA PHE A 130 -0.90 1.58 8.62
C PHE A 130 -2.01 2.62 8.88
N ALA A 131 -2.04 3.67 8.06
CA ALA A 131 -3.15 4.60 7.93
C ALA A 131 -4.00 4.33 6.68
N THR A 132 -5.32 4.51 6.80
CA THR A 132 -6.27 4.42 5.67
C THR A 132 -7.37 5.47 5.80
N GLY A 133 -7.99 5.85 4.68
CA GLY A 133 -9.08 6.83 4.68
C GLY A 133 -9.19 7.55 3.35
N GLN A 134 -10.38 8.04 3.03
CA GLN A 134 -10.62 8.89 1.86
C GLN A 134 -10.13 10.33 2.06
N ASP A 135 -10.18 10.79 3.31
CA ASP A 135 -9.79 12.13 3.75
C ASP A 135 -9.44 12.09 5.24
N GLU A 136 -8.98 13.21 5.78
CA GLU A 136 -8.66 13.37 7.20
C GLU A 136 -9.86 13.07 8.12
N LYS A 137 -11.09 13.35 7.69
CA LYS A 137 -12.30 13.17 8.51
C LYS A 137 -12.70 11.71 8.65
N ALA A 138 -12.39 10.91 7.65
CA ALA A 138 -12.66 9.49 7.59
C ALA A 138 -11.40 8.64 7.79
N ALA A 139 -10.31 9.24 8.29
CA ALA A 139 -9.05 8.57 8.52
C ALA A 139 -9.12 7.59 9.69
N ALA A 140 -8.36 6.51 9.56
CA ALA A 140 -8.17 5.50 10.58
C ALA A 140 -6.69 5.06 10.61
N ILE A 141 -6.19 4.77 11.81
CA ILE A 141 -4.89 4.15 12.03
C ILE A 141 -5.15 2.76 12.60
N CYS A 142 -4.48 1.76 12.05
CA CYS A 142 -4.50 0.39 12.56
C CYS A 142 -3.09 -0.02 12.97
N VAL A 143 -2.97 -0.60 14.16
CA VAL A 143 -1.69 -1.06 14.71
C VAL A 143 -1.78 -2.55 15.07
N THR A 144 -0.72 -3.29 14.83
CA THR A 144 -0.65 -4.72 15.18
C THR A 144 -0.31 -4.92 16.66
N THR A 145 -0.80 -6.01 17.25
CA THR A 145 -0.37 -6.39 18.61
C THR A 145 1.13 -6.65 18.70
N GLY A 146 1.74 -7.23 17.66
CA GLY A 146 3.19 -7.42 17.57
C GLY A 146 3.98 -6.12 17.68
N LEU A 147 3.47 -5.02 17.10
CA LEU A 147 4.12 -3.71 17.21
C LEU A 147 4.02 -3.17 18.64
N LEU A 148 2.84 -3.23 19.26
CA LEU A 148 2.62 -2.78 20.63
C LEU A 148 3.45 -3.56 21.66
N THR A 149 3.72 -4.85 21.39
CA THR A 149 4.59 -5.66 22.25
C THR A 149 6.08 -5.38 22.02
N LEU A 150 6.48 -5.07 20.78
CA LEU A 150 7.89 -4.89 20.42
C LEU A 150 8.43 -3.49 20.74
N LEU A 151 7.60 -2.47 20.50
CA LEU A 151 8.00 -1.07 20.59
C LEU A 151 7.61 -0.47 21.96
N GLY A 152 8.51 0.36 22.49
CA GLY A 152 8.17 1.20 23.63
C GLY A 152 7.35 2.41 23.20
N ARG A 153 6.76 3.11 24.18
CA ARG A 153 5.91 4.29 23.97
C ARG A 153 6.47 5.32 22.97
N GLU A 154 7.74 5.71 23.10
CA GLU A 154 8.36 6.72 22.23
C GLU A 154 8.48 6.23 20.78
N GLU A 155 8.85 4.96 20.61
CA GLU A 155 9.01 4.31 19.30
C GLU A 155 7.65 4.15 18.62
N THR A 156 6.62 3.73 19.37
CA THR A 156 5.23 3.69 18.91
C THR A 156 4.73 5.08 18.53
N GLN A 157 5.07 6.12 19.29
CA GLN A 157 4.78 7.50 18.93
C GLN A 157 5.46 7.93 17.64
N GLY A 158 6.72 7.51 17.40
CA GLY A 158 7.41 7.71 16.13
C GLY A 158 6.69 7.08 14.94
N VAL A 159 6.27 5.82 15.07
CA VAL A 159 5.51 5.12 14.02
C VAL A 159 4.15 5.78 13.78
N VAL A 160 3.39 6.08 14.84
CA VAL A 160 2.09 6.76 14.71
C VAL A 160 2.25 8.15 14.10
N ALA A 161 3.32 8.89 14.41
CA ALA A 161 3.61 10.18 13.80
C ALA A 161 3.84 10.06 12.29
N HIS A 162 4.50 8.99 11.84
CA HIS A 162 4.67 8.67 10.42
C HIS A 162 3.33 8.37 9.75
N GLU A 163 2.49 7.54 10.36
CA GLU A 163 1.14 7.25 9.84
C GLU A 163 0.25 8.51 9.81
N MET A 164 0.37 9.38 10.81
CA MET A 164 -0.30 10.68 10.84
C MET A 164 0.22 11.62 9.74
N ALA A 165 1.49 11.52 9.36
CA ALA A 165 2.04 12.31 8.25
C ALA A 165 1.37 11.92 6.92
N HIS A 166 1.07 10.64 6.70
CA HIS A 166 0.31 10.21 5.52
C HIS A 166 -1.13 10.71 5.51
N ILE A 167 -1.78 10.75 6.68
CA ILE A 167 -3.12 11.34 6.83
C ILE A 167 -3.07 12.82 6.49
N ARG A 168 -2.16 13.58 7.12
CA ARG A 168 -1.97 15.01 6.86
C ARG A 168 -1.75 15.21 5.37
N ASN A 169 -0.78 14.53 4.76
CA ASN A 169 -0.40 14.69 3.36
C ASN A 169 -1.42 14.15 2.34
N ASN A 170 -2.58 13.61 2.76
CA ASN A 170 -3.58 12.96 1.90
C ASN A 170 -2.99 11.85 1.03
N ASP A 171 -2.00 11.11 1.57
CA ASP A 171 -1.43 9.95 0.89
C ASP A 171 -2.35 8.73 1.05
N THR A 172 -3.14 8.69 2.12
CA THR A 172 -4.05 7.58 2.47
C THR A 172 -5.07 7.25 1.39
N LEU A 173 -5.63 8.24 0.70
CA LEU A 173 -6.60 8.02 -0.39
C LEU A 173 -5.96 7.25 -1.55
N VAL A 174 -4.78 7.71 -2.00
CA VAL A 174 -4.03 7.08 -3.10
C VAL A 174 -3.71 5.63 -2.70
N MET A 175 -3.13 5.43 -1.52
CA MET A 175 -2.73 4.12 -1.03
C MET A 175 -3.94 3.17 -0.83
N MET A 176 -5.07 3.68 -0.35
CA MET A 176 -6.33 2.94 -0.20
C MET A 176 -6.88 2.49 -1.55
N LEU A 177 -7.01 3.41 -2.52
CA LEU A 177 -7.52 3.09 -3.85
C LEU A 177 -6.64 2.04 -4.54
N ILE A 178 -5.32 2.21 -4.48
CA ILE A 178 -4.36 1.22 -5.00
C ILE A 178 -4.65 -0.16 -4.41
N SER A 179 -4.87 -0.24 -3.09
CA SER A 179 -5.06 -1.52 -2.40
C SER A 179 -6.31 -2.26 -2.84
N ILE A 180 -7.42 -1.54 -2.93
CA ILE A 180 -8.72 -2.13 -3.22
C ILE A 180 -8.80 -2.51 -4.70
N LEU A 181 -8.34 -1.63 -5.59
CA LEU A 181 -8.37 -1.87 -7.03
C LEU A 181 -7.42 -3.02 -7.41
N LEU A 182 -6.20 -3.05 -6.85
CA LEU A 182 -5.27 -4.14 -7.07
C LEU A 182 -5.78 -5.45 -6.45
N GLY A 183 -6.28 -5.39 -5.21
CA GLY A 183 -6.88 -6.55 -4.55
C GLY A 183 -8.02 -7.15 -5.38
N GLY A 184 -8.89 -6.32 -5.95
CA GLY A 184 -9.94 -6.74 -6.87
C GLY A 184 -9.41 -7.42 -8.13
N VAL A 185 -8.38 -6.84 -8.78
CA VAL A 185 -7.74 -7.45 -9.96
C VAL A 185 -7.09 -8.80 -9.62
N VAL A 186 -6.42 -8.91 -8.47
CA VAL A 186 -5.80 -10.16 -8.02
C VAL A 186 -6.85 -11.23 -7.76
N LEU A 187 -7.94 -10.90 -7.06
CA LEU A 187 -9.05 -11.84 -6.81
C LEU A 187 -9.69 -12.33 -8.12
N LEU A 188 -9.89 -11.44 -9.09
CA LEU A 188 -10.40 -11.80 -10.41
C LEU A 188 -9.41 -12.67 -11.20
N SER A 189 -8.12 -12.37 -11.10
CA SER A 189 -7.06 -13.17 -11.73
C SER A 189 -6.99 -14.58 -11.14
N ASP A 190 -7.04 -14.70 -9.81
CA ASP A 190 -7.05 -15.98 -9.11
C ASP A 190 -8.30 -16.80 -9.44
N TRP A 191 -9.48 -16.15 -9.51
CA TRP A 191 -10.71 -16.79 -9.97
C TRP A 191 -10.60 -17.28 -11.41
N ALA A 192 -10.09 -16.46 -12.33
CA ALA A 192 -9.91 -16.83 -13.73
C ALA A 192 -8.93 -18.01 -13.88
N GLN A 193 -7.82 -18.00 -13.14
CA GLN A 193 -6.87 -19.11 -13.11
C GLN A 193 -7.51 -20.41 -12.62
N ARG A 194 -8.27 -20.36 -11.52
CA ARG A 194 -8.97 -21.54 -10.97
C ARG A 194 -10.05 -22.06 -11.93
N SER A 195 -10.75 -21.19 -12.64
CA SER A 195 -11.73 -21.58 -13.65
C SER A 195 -11.10 -22.37 -14.81
N ILE A 196 -9.86 -22.05 -15.17
CA ILE A 196 -9.09 -22.75 -16.22
C ILE A 196 -8.43 -24.03 -15.69
N LEU A 197 -7.75 -23.96 -14.53
CA LEU A 197 -6.94 -25.05 -13.97
C LEU A 197 -7.76 -26.08 -13.17
N GLY A 198 -8.89 -25.68 -12.58
CA GLY A 198 -9.76 -26.51 -11.74
C GLY A 198 -10.76 -27.37 -12.51
N SER A 199 -10.86 -27.16 -13.83
CA SER A 199 -11.66 -28.00 -14.71
C SER A 199 -10.88 -29.31 -14.97
N ARG A 200 -11.21 -30.39 -14.24
CA ARG A 200 -10.73 -31.75 -14.55
C ARG A 200 -10.92 -32.01 -16.06
N PRO A 201 -9.96 -32.65 -16.75
CA PRO A 201 -10.08 -32.96 -18.17
C PRO A 201 -11.12 -34.07 -18.34
N VAL A 202 -12.41 -33.71 -18.34
CA VAL A 202 -13.44 -34.60 -18.84
C VAL A 202 -13.25 -34.63 -20.34
N ARG A 203 -12.76 -35.77 -20.83
CA ARG A 203 -12.66 -36.14 -22.24
C ARG A 203 -14.05 -36.09 -22.89
N ARG A 204 -14.51 -34.88 -23.23
CA ARG A 204 -15.61 -34.51 -24.15
C ARG A 204 -16.17 -33.15 -23.73
N ALA A 205 -15.57 -32.07 -24.21
CA ALA A 205 -16.25 -30.79 -24.34
C ALA A 205 -15.52 -29.96 -25.39
N GLY A 206 -16.17 -29.73 -26.53
CA GLY A 206 -15.67 -28.89 -27.60
C GLY A 206 -15.61 -27.42 -27.19
N SER A 207 -14.74 -26.67 -27.87
CA SER A 207 -14.59 -25.19 -28.02
C SER A 207 -14.75 -24.24 -26.82
N SER A 208 -15.56 -24.52 -25.80
CA SER A 208 -15.91 -23.64 -24.67
C SER A 208 -14.79 -23.43 -23.65
N HIS A 209 -13.78 -24.30 -23.60
CA HIS A 209 -12.63 -24.15 -22.70
C HIS A 209 -11.51 -23.26 -23.27
N ALA A 210 -11.41 -23.12 -24.60
CA ALA A 210 -10.55 -22.12 -25.24
C ALA A 210 -11.13 -20.69 -25.07
N LEU A 211 -12.46 -20.63 -24.96
CA LEU A 211 -13.33 -19.46 -24.74
C LEU A 211 -13.24 -18.88 -23.30
N LEU A 212 -12.27 -19.25 -22.46
CA LEU A 212 -11.95 -18.46 -21.25
C LEU A 212 -10.45 -18.14 -21.16
N ALA A 213 -9.64 -18.68 -22.07
CA ALA A 213 -8.19 -18.59 -22.01
C ALA A 213 -7.69 -17.18 -22.32
N ILE A 214 -8.31 -16.45 -23.25
CA ILE A 214 -7.82 -15.14 -23.69
C ILE A 214 -8.06 -14.03 -22.65
N PRO A 215 -9.27 -13.86 -22.05
CA PRO A 215 -9.48 -12.89 -20.98
C PRO A 215 -8.66 -13.20 -19.73
N ALA A 216 -8.48 -14.48 -19.40
CA ALA A 216 -7.63 -14.90 -18.29
C ALA A 216 -6.14 -14.65 -18.57
N LEU A 217 -5.68 -14.88 -19.81
CA LEU A 217 -4.32 -14.55 -20.21
C LEU A 217 -4.06 -13.05 -20.13
N LEU A 218 -5.02 -12.22 -20.54
CA LEU A 218 -4.97 -10.77 -20.35
C LEU A 218 -4.83 -10.40 -18.87
N LEU A 219 -5.62 -11.00 -17.98
CA LEU A 219 -5.50 -10.77 -16.53
C LEU A 219 -4.11 -11.19 -15.99
N ILE A 220 -3.61 -12.35 -16.41
CA ILE A 220 -2.31 -12.88 -15.98
C ILE A 220 -1.14 -12.00 -16.47
N VAL A 221 -1.23 -11.47 -17.69
CA VAL A 221 -0.18 -10.65 -18.31
C VAL A 221 -0.24 -9.19 -17.83
N ILE A 222 -1.44 -8.65 -17.64
CA ILE A 222 -1.64 -7.24 -17.27
C ILE A 222 -1.53 -7.02 -15.76
N SER A 223 -1.87 -8.00 -14.91
CA SER A 223 -1.76 -7.87 -13.45
C SER A 223 -0.34 -7.48 -12.97
N PRO A 224 0.76 -8.06 -13.48
CA PRO A 224 2.12 -7.60 -13.18
C PRO A 224 2.42 -6.17 -13.65
N LEU A 225 1.82 -5.73 -14.77
CA LEU A 225 1.99 -4.37 -15.29
C LEU A 225 1.28 -3.36 -14.38
N ILE A 226 0.04 -3.66 -13.99
CA ILE A 226 -0.72 -2.87 -13.01
C ILE A 226 0.05 -2.79 -11.69
N SER A 227 0.55 -3.92 -11.17
CA SER A 227 1.36 -3.95 -9.94
C SER A 227 2.61 -3.05 -10.05
N ARG A 228 3.31 -3.03 -11.19
CA ARG A 228 4.45 -2.14 -11.43
C ARG A 228 4.05 -0.66 -11.52
N MET A 229 2.95 -0.35 -12.20
CA MET A 229 2.44 1.03 -12.28
C MET A 229 2.04 1.56 -10.90
N LEU A 230 1.46 0.70 -10.06
CA LEU A 230 1.09 1.03 -8.68
C LEU A 230 2.31 1.18 -7.77
N ALA A 231 3.34 0.32 -7.93
CA ALA A 231 4.61 0.46 -7.22
C ALA A 231 5.31 1.80 -7.57
N MET A 232 5.17 2.29 -8.81
CA MET A 232 5.65 3.61 -9.19
C MET A 232 4.81 4.76 -8.60
N ALA A 233 3.51 4.53 -8.33
CA ALA A 233 2.64 5.52 -7.70
C ALA A 233 2.94 5.73 -6.21
N VAL A 234 3.47 4.70 -5.53
CA VAL A 234 4.05 4.78 -4.19
C VAL A 234 5.49 5.30 -4.31
N SER A 235 5.63 6.63 -4.31
CA SER A 235 6.94 7.26 -4.45
C SER A 235 7.74 7.17 -3.15
N ARG A 236 9.01 6.75 -3.22
CA ARG A 236 10.00 6.82 -2.12
C ARG A 236 10.08 8.22 -1.48
N GLN A 237 9.80 9.27 -2.24
CA GLN A 237 9.78 10.64 -1.72
C GLN A 237 8.63 10.89 -0.73
N ARG A 238 7.54 10.10 -0.79
CA ARG A 238 6.45 10.15 0.19
C ARG A 238 6.94 9.66 1.55
N GLU A 239 7.59 8.51 1.57
CA GLU A 239 8.18 7.92 2.78
C GLU A 239 9.20 8.83 3.44
N TYR A 240 10.15 9.40 2.67
CA TYR A 240 11.14 10.31 3.24
C TYR A 240 10.53 11.61 3.75
N LEU A 241 9.45 12.11 3.11
CA LEU A 241 8.72 13.24 3.68
C LEU A 241 7.99 12.80 4.95
N ALA A 242 7.29 11.67 4.93
CA ALA A 242 6.56 11.17 6.09
C ALA A 242 7.49 10.99 7.30
N ASP A 243 8.71 10.50 7.09
CA ASP A 243 9.76 10.47 8.11
C ASP A 243 10.12 11.87 8.62
N ALA A 244 10.39 12.83 7.73
CA ALA A 244 10.73 14.19 8.13
C ALA A 244 9.57 14.90 8.87
N THR A 245 8.34 14.68 8.43
CA THR A 245 7.12 15.22 9.06
C THR A 245 6.83 14.53 10.40
N ALA A 246 7.08 13.23 10.52
CA ALA A 246 7.01 12.53 11.80
C ALA A 246 8.00 13.15 12.82
N VAL A 247 9.23 13.45 12.38
CA VAL A 247 10.23 14.15 13.19
C VAL A 247 9.77 15.58 13.55
N GLU A 248 9.08 16.27 12.65
CA GLU A 248 8.50 17.59 12.93
C GLU A 248 7.44 17.51 14.04
N PHE A 249 6.61 16.46 14.05
CA PHE A 249 5.58 16.23 15.06
C PHE A 249 6.16 15.81 16.41
N THR A 250 7.06 14.82 16.41
CA THR A 250 7.59 14.23 17.65
C THR A 250 8.75 15.03 18.23
N ARG A 251 9.44 15.82 17.41
CA ARG A 251 10.75 16.44 17.73
C ARG A 251 11.80 15.42 18.17
N ASN A 252 11.61 14.15 17.82
CA ASN A 252 12.47 13.04 18.22
C ASN A 252 12.74 12.12 17.02
N PRO A 253 13.81 12.36 16.25
CA PRO A 253 14.18 11.50 15.13
C PRO A 253 14.69 10.12 15.56
N LEU A 254 15.20 10.00 16.79
CA LEU A 254 15.73 8.74 17.30
C LEU A 254 14.65 7.71 17.58
N SER A 255 13.45 8.13 17.99
CA SER A 255 12.37 7.19 18.27
C SER A 255 11.94 6.43 17.02
N LEU A 256 11.80 7.13 15.89
CA LEU A 256 11.47 6.52 14.61
C LEU A 256 12.62 5.65 14.06
N ALA A 257 13.88 6.09 14.22
CA ALA A 257 15.04 5.30 13.81
C ALA A 257 15.10 3.96 14.55
N LYS A 258 14.97 3.99 15.88
CA LYS A 258 14.98 2.77 16.72
C LYS A 258 13.79 1.87 16.43
N ALA A 259 12.60 2.44 16.19
CA ALA A 259 11.43 1.68 15.77
C ALA A 259 11.70 0.89 14.48
N LEU A 260 12.27 1.56 13.46
CA LEU A 260 12.63 0.93 12.19
C LEU A 260 13.69 -0.17 12.37
N GLU A 261 14.69 0.03 13.23
CA GLU A 261 15.70 -0.99 13.54
C GLU A 261 15.06 -2.23 14.18
N LYS A 262 14.23 -2.05 15.21
CA LYS A 262 13.53 -3.17 15.87
C LYS A 262 12.64 -3.95 14.91
N ILE A 263 11.89 -3.24 14.06
CA ILE A 263 11.01 -3.88 13.07
C ILE A 263 11.81 -4.63 12.01
N ARG A 264 12.92 -4.05 11.52
CA ARG A 264 13.85 -4.71 10.59
C ARG A 264 14.38 -6.02 11.17
N ASP A 265 14.77 -5.99 12.44
CA ASP A 265 15.47 -7.09 13.10
C ASP A 265 14.50 -8.19 13.57
N ALA A 266 13.23 -7.86 13.86
CA ALA A 266 12.19 -8.85 14.19
C ALA A 266 11.88 -9.81 13.03
N ALA A 267 11.92 -9.34 11.79
CA ALA A 267 11.81 -10.13 10.55
C ALA A 267 10.66 -11.17 10.50
N LEU A 268 9.53 -10.89 11.17
CA LEU A 268 8.35 -11.77 11.16
C LEU A 268 7.45 -11.47 9.96
N PRO A 269 7.04 -12.47 9.15
CA PRO A 269 6.09 -12.27 8.07
C PRO A 269 4.69 -12.03 8.63
N PHE A 270 4.02 -10.96 8.17
CA PHE A 270 2.68 -10.61 8.60
C PHE A 270 1.64 -11.47 7.86
N GLN A 271 0.88 -12.27 8.59
CA GLN A 271 0.12 -13.39 8.02
C GLN A 271 -1.15 -12.93 7.31
N LYS A 272 -1.70 -11.78 7.71
CA LYS A 272 -2.97 -11.24 7.20
C LYS A 272 -2.80 -10.29 6.01
N ALA A 273 -1.58 -9.88 5.64
CA ALA A 273 -1.38 -9.00 4.49
C ALA A 273 -1.50 -9.77 3.18
N THR A 274 -2.13 -9.11 2.21
CA THR A 274 -2.17 -9.58 0.83
C THR A 274 -1.19 -8.77 -0.01
N ARG A 275 -0.86 -9.24 -1.22
CA ARG A 275 -0.10 -8.44 -2.19
C ARG A 275 -0.77 -7.10 -2.51
N GLY A 276 -2.10 -7.04 -2.40
CA GLY A 276 -2.88 -5.83 -2.61
C GLY A 276 -2.75 -4.83 -1.46
N THR A 277 -2.53 -5.28 -0.22
CA THR A 277 -2.46 -4.37 0.95
C THR A 277 -1.03 -4.11 1.43
N ALA A 278 -0.03 -4.81 0.88
CA ALA A 278 1.34 -4.77 1.36
C ALA A 278 1.97 -3.36 1.42
N HIS A 279 1.65 -2.48 0.46
CA HIS A 279 2.19 -1.11 0.40
C HIS A 279 1.55 -0.14 1.39
N LEU A 280 0.46 -0.52 2.07
CA LEU A 280 -0.14 0.30 3.13
C LEU A 280 0.70 0.28 4.40
N PHE A 281 1.42 -0.81 4.62
CA PHE A 281 2.06 -1.11 5.88
C PHE A 281 3.37 -0.35 6.04
N PHE A 282 3.61 0.12 7.26
CA PHE A 282 4.81 0.85 7.68
C PHE A 282 6.11 0.11 7.31
N SER A 283 6.09 -1.22 7.41
CA SER A 283 7.16 -2.10 6.91
C SER A 283 6.61 -3.16 5.97
N ASN A 284 7.40 -3.56 4.96
CA ASN A 284 6.96 -4.52 3.94
C ASN A 284 6.58 -5.87 4.60
N PRO A 285 5.29 -6.26 4.60
CA PRO A 285 4.82 -7.47 5.28
C PRO A 285 5.16 -8.75 4.52
N LEU A 286 5.49 -8.66 3.23
CA LEU A 286 5.74 -9.78 2.32
C LEU A 286 7.24 -10.01 2.05
N ARG A 287 8.09 -9.51 2.96
CA ARG A 287 9.55 -9.44 2.81
C ARG A 287 10.11 -10.71 2.18
N ARG A 288 10.65 -10.59 0.96
CA ARG A 288 11.49 -11.61 0.35
C ARG A 288 12.94 -11.22 0.58
N ARG A 289 13.85 -12.19 0.66
CA ARG A 289 15.30 -12.02 0.82
C ARG A 289 15.98 -11.15 -0.28
N ILE A 290 15.20 -10.62 -1.23
CA ILE A 290 15.58 -9.76 -2.35
C ILE A 290 15.43 -8.26 -1.98
N ASP A 291 14.60 -7.92 -0.98
CA ASP A 291 14.28 -6.52 -0.61
C ASP A 291 15.42 -5.78 0.12
N ASP A 292 16.46 -6.50 0.58
CA ASP A 292 17.63 -5.94 1.28
C ASP A 292 18.84 -5.66 0.34
N ARG A 293 18.68 -5.80 -0.98
CA ARG A 293 19.75 -5.54 -1.96
C ARG A 293 19.52 -4.19 -2.63
N ASP A 294 20.46 -3.24 -2.51
CA ASP A 294 20.45 -2.08 -3.41
C ASP A 294 21.01 -2.47 -4.77
N GLY A 295 20.34 -2.02 -5.81
CA GLY A 295 20.78 -2.19 -7.19
C GLY A 295 19.67 -1.76 -8.13
N ARG A 296 20.01 -1.15 -9.26
CA ARG A 296 19.06 -0.55 -10.22
C ARG A 296 17.90 -1.46 -10.65
N LEU A 297 18.01 -2.79 -10.49
CA LEU A 297 16.97 -3.78 -10.77
C LEU A 297 16.16 -4.22 -9.54
N ALA A 298 16.77 -4.27 -8.34
CA ALA A 298 16.05 -4.51 -7.08
C ALA A 298 15.28 -3.25 -6.63
N ASP A 299 15.85 -2.08 -6.90
CA ASP A 299 15.26 -0.75 -6.68
C ASP A 299 14.00 -0.47 -7.51
N LEU A 300 13.74 -1.26 -8.56
CA LEU A 300 12.57 -1.15 -9.43
C LEU A 300 11.41 -2.06 -8.99
N LEU A 301 11.66 -3.01 -8.09
CA LEU A 301 10.67 -4.00 -7.66
C LEU A 301 10.32 -3.92 -6.17
N SER A 302 11.11 -3.22 -5.35
CA SER A 302 10.74 -2.93 -3.96
C SER A 302 9.76 -1.76 -3.89
N SER A 303 8.57 -2.01 -3.35
CA SER A 303 7.54 -0.97 -3.09
C SER A 303 7.91 -0.04 -1.94
N HIS A 304 8.95 -0.35 -1.15
CA HIS A 304 9.43 0.48 -0.07
C HIS A 304 10.90 0.88 -0.28
N PRO A 305 11.28 2.14 0.05
CA PRO A 305 12.69 2.52 0.09
C PRO A 305 13.45 1.63 1.07
N PRO A 306 14.74 1.37 0.83
CA PRO A 306 15.55 0.55 1.72
C PRO A 306 15.50 1.13 3.13
N ILE A 307 15.05 0.31 4.09
CA ILE A 307 14.81 0.71 5.48
C ILE A 307 16.06 1.34 6.13
N ASN A 308 17.22 0.81 5.78
CA ASN A 308 18.52 1.31 6.22
C ASN A 308 18.78 2.76 5.79
N ARG A 309 18.33 3.16 4.59
CA ARG A 309 18.47 4.55 4.12
C ARG A 309 17.61 5.50 4.95
N ARG A 310 16.41 5.09 5.34
CA ARG A 310 15.53 5.86 6.24
C ARG A 310 16.17 6.03 7.61
N ILE A 311 16.64 4.92 8.21
CA ILE A 311 17.35 4.91 9.49
C ILE A 311 18.56 5.85 9.46
N MET A 312 19.37 5.75 8.39
CA MET A 312 20.54 6.61 8.19
C MET A 312 20.17 8.11 8.14
N LEU A 313 19.11 8.49 7.43
CA LEU A 313 18.65 9.88 7.36
C LEU A 313 18.15 10.38 8.72
N LEU A 314 17.43 9.55 9.47
CA LEU A 314 16.95 9.90 10.81
C LEU A 314 18.09 10.11 11.79
N TYR A 315 19.15 9.29 11.75
CA TYR A 315 20.36 9.53 12.55
C TYR A 315 21.08 10.82 12.16
N GLN A 316 21.07 11.19 10.87
CA GLN A 316 21.60 12.50 10.45
C GLN A 316 20.77 13.65 11.00
N MET A 317 19.44 13.55 11.00
CA MET A 317 18.56 14.54 11.62
C MET A 317 18.77 14.65 13.13
N ALA A 318 19.13 13.53 13.79
CA ALA A 318 19.47 13.48 15.21
C ALA A 318 20.85 14.08 15.55
N GLY A 319 21.63 14.51 14.56
CA GLY A 319 23.01 14.98 14.77
C GLY A 319 24.00 13.85 15.10
N LEU A 320 23.71 12.61 14.70
CA LEU A 320 24.53 11.41 14.96
C LEU A 320 25.08 10.80 13.65
N PRO A 321 25.90 11.54 12.87
CA PRO A 321 26.38 11.07 11.58
C PRO A 321 27.26 9.81 11.67
N GLY A 322 27.94 9.58 12.80
CA GLY A 322 28.77 8.39 13.00
C GLY A 322 27.99 7.07 13.08
N GLN A 323 26.71 7.09 13.49
CA GLN A 323 25.84 5.91 13.41
C GLN A 323 25.32 5.70 11.98
N ALA A 324 25.00 6.80 11.28
CA ALA A 324 24.65 6.76 9.86
C ALA A 324 25.76 6.20 8.96
N GLU A 325 27.02 6.49 9.28
CA GLU A 325 28.18 6.01 8.50
C GLU A 325 28.42 4.50 8.69
N ARG A 326 28.20 3.95 9.89
CA ARG A 326 28.28 2.50 10.15
C ARG A 326 27.29 1.70 9.32
N LEU A 327 26.07 2.23 9.14
CA LEU A 327 25.03 1.60 8.33
C LEU A 327 25.42 1.58 6.84
N LYS A 328 26.01 2.67 6.32
CA LYS A 328 26.54 2.69 4.94
C LYS A 328 27.64 1.64 4.72
N VAL A 329 28.54 1.47 5.68
CA VAL A 329 29.64 0.48 5.58
C VAL A 329 29.08 -0.95 5.64
N ALA A 330 28.08 -1.20 6.48
CA ALA A 330 27.39 -2.49 6.54
C ALA A 330 26.70 -2.85 5.20
N GLU A 331 26.06 -1.88 4.53
CA GLU A 331 25.44 -2.08 3.22
C GLU A 331 26.46 -2.42 2.11
N ILE A 332 27.59 -1.71 2.07
CA ILE A 332 28.64 -1.93 1.05
C ILE A 332 29.23 -3.33 1.18
N ASN A 333 29.45 -3.82 2.41
CA ASN A 333 29.98 -5.15 2.65
C ASN A 333 29.01 -6.28 2.26
N VAL A 334 27.70 -6.05 2.34
CA VAL A 334 26.67 -7.01 1.89
C VAL A 334 26.59 -7.05 0.35
N GLN A 335 26.86 -5.94 -0.33
CA GLN A 335 26.88 -5.88 -1.80
C GLN A 335 28.17 -6.45 -2.43
N GLY A 336 29.30 -6.40 -1.72
CA GLY A 336 30.59 -6.91 -2.21
C GLY A 336 30.80 -8.43 -2.03
N ALA A 337 29.92 -9.12 -1.29
CA ALA A 337 30.03 -10.53 -0.96
C ALA A 337 29.08 -11.44 -1.77
N GLY A 338 28.45 -10.92 -2.84
CA GLY A 338 27.41 -11.60 -3.63
C GLY A 338 27.82 -11.93 -5.06
#